data_AF-A0A2D5QFV9-F1
#
_entry.id   AF-A0A2D5QFV9-F1
#
_cell.length_a   1.000
_cell.length_b   1.000
_cell.length_c   1.000
_cell.angle_alpha   90.00
_cell.angle_beta   90.00
_cell.angle_gamma   90.00
#
_symmetry.space_group_name_H-M   'P 1'
#
loop_
_entity.id
_entity.type
_entity.pdbx_description
1 polymer ?
#
loop_
_entity_poly.entity_id
_entity_poly.type
_entity_poly.pdbx_seq_one_letter_code
_entity_poly.pdbx_strand_id
1 'polypeptide(L)'
;MDIKDKARKYLMTFLLKILKDDYSQNELENLFILKYQDADLEDIRQEIMKIINPTGKSSIKDIQTIRSDQKSRIKEILVDLESISVSKL
;
A
#
# COMPACT_ATOMS: atom_id res chain seq x y z
N MET A 1 16.39 12.55 9.67
CA MET A 1 15.11 12.26 8.97
C MET A 1 14.71 10.85 9.37
N ASP A 2 13.54 10.68 9.97
CA ASP A 2 13.05 9.40 10.46
C ASP A 2 12.79 8.44 9.27
N ILE A 3 13.46 7.28 9.29
CA ILE A 3 13.35 6.26 8.25
C ILE A 3 11.91 5.69 8.22
N LYS A 4 11.24 5.60 9.39
CA LYS A 4 9.83 5.18 9.49
C LYS A 4 8.92 6.16 8.76
N ASP A 5 9.10 7.47 8.98
CA ASP A 5 8.28 8.48 8.31
C ASP A 5 8.51 8.52 6.78
N LYS A 6 9.74 8.26 6.31
CA LYS A 6 10.01 8.07 4.87
C LYS A 6 9.23 6.90 4.29
N ALA A 7 9.31 5.74 4.93
CA ALA A 7 8.65 4.53 4.49
C ALA A 7 7.12 4.71 4.45
N ARG A 8 6.55 5.31 5.51
CA ARG A 8 5.14 5.67 5.57
C ARG A 8 4.72 6.58 4.42
N LYS A 9 5.44 7.68 4.19
CA LYS A 9 5.14 8.64 3.10
C LYS A 9 5.23 7.98 1.72
N TYR A 10 6.20 7.09 1.53
CA TYR A 10 6.32 6.32 0.29
C TYR A 10 5.09 5.43 0.08
N LEU A 11 4.69 4.66 1.10
CA LEU A 11 3.51 3.81 1.04
C LEU A 11 2.23 4.62 0.77
N MET A 12 2.03 5.73 1.47
CA MET A 12 0.90 6.63 1.24
C MET A 12 0.88 7.17 -0.20
N THR A 13 2.02 7.61 -0.71
CA THR A 13 2.13 8.14 -2.09
C THR A 13 1.75 7.07 -3.11
N PHE A 14 2.22 5.84 -2.90
CA PHE A 14 1.87 4.72 -3.76
C PHE A 14 0.37 4.41 -3.73
N LEU A 15 -0.25 4.39 -2.55
CA LEU A 15 -1.70 4.19 -2.42
C LEU A 15 -2.50 5.30 -3.12
N LEU A 16 -2.08 6.57 -3.02
CA LEU A 16 -2.71 7.68 -3.74
C LEU A 16 -2.64 7.49 -5.27
N LYS A 17 -1.53 6.96 -5.78
CA LYS A 17 -1.40 6.62 -7.20
C LYS A 17 -2.33 5.50 -7.62
N ILE A 18 -2.50 4.47 -6.79
CA ILE A 18 -3.51 3.41 -7.02
C ILE A 18 -4.91 4.01 -7.18
N LEU A 19 -5.29 4.93 -6.28
CA LEU A 19 -6.61 5.56 -6.35
C LEU A 19 -6.84 6.36 -7.63
N LYS A 20 -5.76 6.86 -8.25
CA LYS A 20 -5.75 7.65 -9.49
C LYS A 20 -5.45 6.84 -10.76
N ASP A 21 -5.23 5.52 -10.64
CA ASP A 21 -4.75 4.67 -11.74
C ASP A 21 -3.40 5.13 -12.34
N ASP A 22 -2.56 5.80 -11.54
CA ASP A 22 -1.27 6.40 -11.95
C ASP A 22 -0.06 5.63 -11.36
N TYR A 23 -0.27 4.36 -11.03
CA TYR A 23 0.79 3.49 -10.50
C TYR A 23 1.48 2.74 -11.64
N SER A 24 2.80 2.58 -11.51
CA SER A 24 3.58 1.77 -12.44
C SER A 24 3.60 0.29 -12.03
N GLN A 25 3.87 -0.59 -12.99
CA GLN A 25 4.10 -2.01 -12.71
C GLN A 25 5.25 -2.22 -11.73
N ASN A 26 6.33 -1.44 -11.83
CA ASN A 26 7.48 -1.53 -10.93
C ASN A 26 7.12 -1.14 -9.48
N GLU A 27 6.27 -0.11 -9.30
CA GLU A 27 5.78 0.24 -7.96
C GLU A 27 4.91 -0.87 -7.36
N LEU A 28 4.10 -1.52 -8.20
CA LEU A 28 3.33 -2.69 -7.78
C LEU A 28 4.26 -3.85 -7.42
N GLU A 29 5.28 -4.16 -8.23
CA GLU A 29 6.31 -5.17 -7.92
C GLU A 29 7.03 -4.90 -6.60
N ASN A 30 7.39 -3.64 -6.35
CA ASN A 30 8.01 -3.23 -5.10
C ASN A 30 7.10 -3.49 -3.89
N LEU A 31 5.78 -3.30 -4.02
CA LEU A 31 4.84 -3.64 -2.95
C LEU A 31 4.91 -5.12 -2.57
N PHE A 32 5.08 -6.02 -3.54
CA PHE A 32 5.12 -7.48 -3.29
C PHE A 32 6.45 -7.94 -2.71
N ILE A 33 7.56 -7.36 -3.16
CA ILE A 33 8.92 -7.83 -2.84
C ILE A 33 9.45 -7.20 -1.55
N LEU A 34 9.20 -5.90 -1.35
CA LEU A 34 9.79 -5.16 -0.24
C LEU A 34 8.97 -5.34 1.03
N LYS A 35 9.65 -5.75 2.10
CA LYS A 35 9.09 -5.84 3.45
C LYS A 35 9.51 -4.64 4.28
N TYR A 36 8.59 -4.13 5.09
CA TYR A 36 8.93 -3.09 6.06
C TYR A 36 9.52 -3.74 7.32
N GLN A 37 10.53 -3.08 7.91
CA GLN A 37 11.06 -3.48 9.22
C GLN A 37 10.11 -3.09 10.36
N ASP A 38 9.31 -2.04 10.13
CA ASP A 38 8.28 -1.58 11.06
C ASP A 38 7.04 -2.49 10.93
N ALA A 39 6.61 -3.05 12.06
CA ALA A 39 5.52 -4.03 12.09
C ALA A 39 4.19 -3.42 11.61
N ASP A 40 3.85 -2.20 12.05
CA ASP A 40 2.62 -1.53 11.66
C ASP A 40 2.56 -1.32 10.13
N LEU A 41 3.67 -0.85 9.55
CA LEU A 41 3.76 -0.66 8.10
C LEU A 41 3.75 -1.98 7.32
N GLU A 42 4.34 -3.05 7.87
CA GLU A 42 4.31 -4.37 7.24
C GLU A 42 2.91 -4.99 7.28
N ASP A 43 2.19 -4.86 8.40
CA ASP A 43 0.80 -5.33 8.52
C ASP A 43 -0.11 -4.61 7.53
N ILE A 44 0.03 -3.29 7.41
CA ILE A 44 -0.69 -2.49 6.42
C ILE A 44 -0.33 -2.95 4.99
N ARG A 45 0.95 -3.18 4.69
CA ARG A 45 1.39 -3.68 3.38
C ARG A 45 0.72 -5.01 3.04
N GLN A 46 0.65 -5.94 4.00
CA GLN A 46 0.01 -7.24 3.82
C GLN A 46 -1.50 -7.11 3.59
N GLU A 47 -2.16 -6.18 4.28
CA GLU A 47 -3.58 -5.92 4.05
C GLU A 47 -3.84 -5.36 2.65
N ILE A 48 -3.02 -4.40 2.20
CA ILE A 48 -3.08 -3.86 0.84
C ILE A 48 -2.87 -4.98 -0.19
N MET A 49 -1.92 -5.90 0.04
CA MET A 49 -1.71 -7.05 -0.85
C MET A 49 -2.95 -7.93 -0.96
N LYS A 50 -3.65 -8.21 0.14
CA LYS A 50 -4.91 -8.98 0.13
C LYS A 50 -6.02 -8.25 -0.61
N ILE A 51 -6.03 -6.93 -0.60
CA ILE A 51 -7.00 -6.12 -1.35
C ILE A 51 -6.70 -6.17 -2.85
N ILE A 52 -5.45 -5.91 -3.24
CA ILE A 52 -5.05 -5.78 -4.65
C ILE A 52 -4.98 -7.14 -5.35
N ASN A 53 -4.56 -8.18 -4.63
CA ASN A 53 -4.41 -9.54 -5.16
C ASN A 53 -5.14 -10.56 -4.28
N PRO A 54 -6.49 -10.51 -4.23
CA PRO A 54 -7.28 -11.35 -3.33
C PRO A 54 -7.19 -12.84 -3.66
N THR A 55 -6.84 -13.19 -4.91
CA THR A 55 -6.68 -14.57 -5.37
C THR A 55 -5.26 -15.10 -5.22
N GLY A 56 -4.33 -14.30 -4.68
CA GLY A 56 -2.96 -14.72 -4.41
C GLY A 56 -2.17 -15.09 -5.67
N LYS A 57 -2.44 -14.42 -6.79
CA LYS A 57 -1.73 -14.67 -8.05
C LYS A 57 -0.24 -14.43 -7.87
N SER A 58 0.57 -15.36 -8.36
CA SER A 58 2.04 -15.27 -8.29
C SER A 58 2.62 -14.27 -9.29
N SER A 59 1.91 -14.02 -10.40
CA SER A 59 2.32 -13.08 -11.44
C SER A 59 1.57 -11.76 -11.27
N ILE A 60 2.34 -10.68 -11.15
CA ILE A 60 1.81 -9.31 -11.07
C ILE A 60 1.14 -8.89 -12.37
N LYS A 61 1.56 -9.45 -13.50
CA LYS A 61 0.91 -9.23 -14.80
C LYS A 61 -0.51 -9.77 -14.85
N ASP A 62 -0.85 -10.69 -13.95
CA ASP A 62 -2.19 -11.28 -13.87
C ASP A 62 -3.09 -10.51 -12.89
N ILE A 63 -2.56 -9.54 -12.15
CA ILE A 63 -3.34 -8.64 -11.31
C ILE A 63 -4.15 -7.75 -12.24
N GLN A 64 -5.48 -7.94 -12.20
CA GLN A 64 -6.41 -7.12 -12.97
C GLN A 64 -6.42 -5.68 -12.44
N THR A 65 -6.96 -4.76 -13.24
CA THR A 65 -7.21 -3.37 -12.83
C THR A 65 -7.87 -3.34 -11.44
N ILE A 66 -7.31 -2.53 -10.55
CA ILE A 66 -7.81 -2.39 -9.18
C ILE A 66 -9.20 -1.75 -9.24
N ARG A 67 -10.20 -2.50 -8.81
CA ARG A 67 -11.63 -2.16 -8.91
C ARG A 67 -12.04 -1.09 -7.89
N SER A 68 -13.22 -0.50 -8.09
CA SER A 68 -13.75 0.54 -7.21
C SER A 68 -13.93 0.08 -5.76
N ASP A 69 -14.37 -1.16 -5.53
CA ASP A 69 -14.51 -1.74 -4.18
C ASP A 69 -13.16 -1.88 -3.47
N GLN A 70 -12.13 -2.30 -4.21
CA GLN A 70 -10.76 -2.40 -3.71
C GLN A 70 -10.20 -1.00 -3.38
N LYS A 71 -10.45 -0.01 -4.26
CA LYS A 71 -10.06 1.39 -4.03
C LYS A 71 -10.73 1.99 -2.80
N SER A 72 -12.00 1.67 -2.52
CA SER A 72 -12.67 2.13 -1.30
C SER A 72 -11.98 1.62 -0.04
N ARG A 73 -11.59 0.34 0.01
CA ARG A 73 -10.83 -0.22 1.13
C ARG A 73 -9.43 0.40 1.25
N ILE A 74 -8.76 0.67 0.13
CA ILE A 74 -7.47 1.37 0.12
C ILE A 74 -7.61 2.80 0.68
N LYS A 75 -8.73 3.49 0.45
CA LYS A 75 -8.98 4.80 1.05
C LYS A 75 -9.10 4.73 2.56
N GLU A 76 -9.75 3.71 3.10
CA GLU A 76 -9.86 3.51 4.56
C GLU A 76 -8.47 3.33 5.17
N ILE A 77 -7.64 2.44 4.60
CA ILE A 77 -6.24 2.24 5.02
C ILE A 77 -5.42 3.52 4.94
N LEU A 78 -5.67 4.37 3.95
CA LEU A 78 -4.96 5.63 3.79
C LEU A 78 -5.24 6.60 4.96
N VAL A 79 -6.50 6.65 5.43
CA VAL A 79 -6.89 7.43 6.60
C VAL A 79 -6.18 6.91 7.85
N ASP A 80 -6.10 5.59 8.02
CA ASP A 80 -5.39 4.97 9.15
C ASP A 80 -3.88 5.31 9.11
N LEU A 81 -3.25 5.21 7.93
CA LEU A 81 -1.85 5.60 7.69
C LEU A 81 -1.54 7.08 7.99
N GLU A 82 -2.50 7.96 7.72
CA GLU A 82 -2.40 9.38 8.09
C GLU A 82 -2.39 9.56 9.60
N SER A 83 -3.22 8.80 10.32
CA SER A 83 -3.35 8.87 11.78
C SER A 83 -2.11 8.39 12.54
N ILE A 84 -1.38 7.39 12.01
CA ILE A 84 -0.16 6.82 12.62
C ILE A 84 0.92 7.89 12.85
N SER A 85 0.95 8.95 12.05
CA SER A 85 1.93 10.05 12.17
C SER A 85 1.58 11.10 13.20
N VAL A 86 0.33 11.13 13.67
CA VAL A 86 -0.15 12.13 14.64
C VAL A 86 0.14 11.69 16.07
N SER A 87 0.45 10.41 16.30
CA SER A 87 1.01 9.91 17.55
C SER A 87 2.49 10.31 17.68
N LYS A 88 2.73 11.61 17.82
CA LYS A 88 3.89 12.14 18.51
C LYS A 88 3.46 12.49 19.92
N LEU A 89 3.91 11.70 20.89
CA LEU A 89 4.65 12.15 22.08
C LEU A 89 5.17 10.92 22.82
#